data_AF-A0A0G1D1T8-F1
#
_entry.id   AF-A0A0G1D1T8-F1
#
_cell.length_a   1.000
_cell.length_b   1.000
_cell.length_c   1.000
_cell.angle_alpha   90.00
_cell.angle_beta   90.00
_cell.angle_gamma   90.00
#
_symmetry.space_group_name_H-M   'P 1'
#
loop_
_entity.id
_entity.type
_entity.pdbx_description
1 polymer ?
#
loop_
_entity_poly.entity_id
_entity_poly.type
_entity_poly.pdbx_seq_one_letter_code
_entity_poly.pdbx_strand_id
1 'polypeptide(L)'
;MNNEKHYCQINAGGFALASAGVMGAIYLLCAVFVFLWPDFSLRLLGWLVHLVNVEKFAGDVAITFGGLLAGLVQVVLYTYIGVWLIARLHNKFCQAK
;
A
#
# COMPACT_ATOMS: atom_id res chain seq x y z
N MET A 1 -1.72 17.93 40.26
CA MET A 1 -2.24 18.47 38.99
C MET A 1 -2.26 17.34 37.98
N ASN A 2 -3.42 16.72 37.78
CA ASN A 2 -3.65 15.62 36.85
C ASN A 2 -3.87 16.20 35.45
N ASN A 3 -2.94 16.04 34.52
CA ASN A 3 -3.22 16.24 33.10
C ASN A 3 -2.15 15.62 32.18
N GLU A 4 -1.99 14.31 32.21
CA GLU A 4 -1.20 13.60 31.20
C GLU A 4 -2.18 12.79 30.35
N LYS A 5 -2.62 13.40 29.24
CA LYS A 5 -3.45 12.74 28.23
C LYS A 5 -2.75 11.43 27.84
N HIS A 6 -3.41 10.29 28.00
CA HIS A 6 -2.88 9.00 27.57
C HIS A 6 -2.78 8.96 26.04
N TYR A 7 -1.67 9.44 25.48
CA TYR A 7 -1.32 9.18 24.10
C TYR A 7 -0.96 7.70 24.00
N CYS A 8 -1.57 6.98 23.07
CA CYS A 8 -1.16 5.63 22.71
C CYS A 8 0.25 5.73 22.09
N GLN A 9 1.30 5.70 22.92
CA GLN A 9 2.68 5.82 22.49
C GLN A 9 3.06 4.56 21.70
N ILE A 10 3.06 4.67 20.37
CA ILE A 10 3.56 3.61 19.50
C ILE A 10 5.08 3.52 19.67
N ASN A 11 5.66 2.32 19.69
CA ASN A 11 7.11 2.20 19.69
C ASN A 11 7.63 2.67 18.33
N ALA A 12 8.12 3.91 18.26
CA ALA A 12 8.54 4.53 17.00
C ALA A 12 9.61 3.71 16.28
N GLY A 13 10.55 3.10 17.02
CA GLY A 13 11.61 2.25 16.45
C GLY A 13 11.07 0.95 15.88
N GLY A 14 10.24 0.22 16.64
CA GLY A 14 9.59 -1.00 16.18
C GLY A 14 8.65 -0.75 15.01
N PHE A 15 7.95 0.39 15.00
CA PHE A 15 7.03 0.77 13.94
C PHE A 15 7.79 1.15 12.67
N ALA A 16 8.87 1.92 12.80
CA ALA A 16 9.74 2.28 11.67
C ALA A 16 10.37 1.04 11.03
N LEU A 17 10.88 0.10 11.84
CA LEU A 17 11.47 -1.14 11.32
C LEU A 17 10.42 -2.03 10.64
N ALA A 18 9.24 -2.17 11.24
CA ALA A 18 8.14 -2.93 10.65
C ALA A 18 7.68 -2.33 9.32
N SER A 19 7.52 -1.01 9.28
CA SER A 19 7.10 -0.28 8.08
C SER A 19 8.15 -0.38 6.98
N ALA A 20 9.42 -0.14 7.29
CA ALA A 20 10.52 -0.25 6.33
C ALA A 20 10.63 -1.67 5.75
N GLY A 21 10.55 -2.70 6.60
CA GLY A 21 10.60 -4.10 6.15
C GLY A 21 9.45 -4.47 5.23
N VAL A 22 8.21 -4.11 5.59
CA VAL A 22 7.03 -4.42 4.78
C VAL A 22 7.04 -3.63 3.47
N MET A 23 7.31 -2.32 3.52
CA MET A 23 7.34 -1.49 2.31
C MET A 23 8.48 -1.87 1.37
N GLY A 24 9.65 -2.25 1.91
CA GLY A 24 10.76 -2.77 1.11
C GLY A 24 10.40 -4.07 0.40
N ALA A 25 9.76 -5.01 1.10
CA ALA A 25 9.30 -6.26 0.50
C ALA A 25 8.24 -6.04 -0.58
N ILE A 26 7.27 -5.15 -0.33
CA ILE A 26 6.24 -4.77 -1.32
C ILE A 26 6.89 -4.14 -2.55
N TYR A 27 7.87 -3.26 -2.37
CA TYR A 27 8.59 -2.64 -3.49
C TYR A 27 9.26 -3.68 -4.39
N LEU A 28 9.98 -4.64 -3.80
CA LEU A 28 10.63 -5.70 -4.57
C LEU A 28 9.62 -6.58 -5.31
N LEU A 29 8.52 -6.94 -4.66
CA LEU A 29 7.44 -7.70 -5.27
C LEU A 29 6.81 -6.93 -6.44
N CYS A 30 6.53 -5.64 -6.27
CA CYS A 30 6.03 -4.77 -7.33
C CYS A 30 7.02 -4.67 -8.49
N ALA A 31 8.31 -4.50 -8.23
CA ALA A 31 9.33 -4.38 -9.27
C ALA A 31 9.41 -5.67 -10.12
N VAL A 32 9.40 -6.84 -9.48
CA VAL A 32 9.36 -8.14 -10.18
C VAL A 32 8.06 -8.29 -10.98
N PHE A 33 6.93 -7.90 -10.40
CA PHE A 33 5.63 -7.99 -11.08
C PHE A 33 5.56 -7.11 -12.33
N VAL A 34 6.02 -5.86 -12.24
CA VAL A 34 6.07 -4.93 -13.38
C VAL A 34 7.03 -5.43 -14.46
N PHE A 35 8.17 -6.00 -14.06
CA PHE A 35 9.13 -6.57 -15.00
C PHE A 35 8.53 -7.73 -15.81
N LEU A 36 7.72 -8.58 -15.19
CA LEU A 36 7.10 -9.73 -15.85
C LEU A 36 5.83 -9.37 -16.64
N TRP A 37 5.03 -8.41 -16.18
CA TRP A 37 3.74 -8.03 -16.78
C TRP A 37 3.55 -6.51 -16.88
N PRO A 38 4.27 -5.83 -17.79
CA PRO A 38 4.23 -4.37 -17.91
C PRO A 38 2.85 -3.83 -18.31
N ASP A 39 2.19 -4.42 -19.32
CA ASP A 39 0.88 -3.97 -19.80
C ASP A 39 -0.22 -4.10 -18.74
N PHE A 40 -0.21 -5.22 -18.01
CA PHE A 40 -1.16 -5.43 -16.92
C PHE A 40 -0.92 -4.43 -15.78
N SER A 41 0.35 -4.18 -15.45
CA SER A 41 0.73 -3.22 -14.42
C SER A 41 0.29 -1.79 -14.77
N LEU A 42 0.37 -1.38 -16.03
CA LEU A 42 -0.10 -0.08 -16.49
C LEU A 42 -1.62 0.07 -16.37
N ARG A 43 -2.40 -0.97 -16.70
CA ARG A 43 -3.86 -0.98 -16.50
C ARG A 43 -4.22 -0.87 -15.02
N LEU A 44 -3.52 -1.65 -14.19
CA LEU A 44 -3.72 -1.69 -12.74
C LEU A 44 -3.39 -0.33 -12.10
N LEU A 45 -2.30 0.32 -12.55
CA LEU A 45 -1.91 1.66 -12.14
C LEU A 45 -2.92 2.71 -12.59
N GLY A 46 -3.47 2.58 -13.81
CA GLY A 46 -4.49 3.49 -14.35
C GLY A 46 -5.81 3.47 -13.59
N TRP A 47 -6.16 2.36 -12.91
CA TRP A 47 -7.33 2.31 -12.02
C TRP A 47 -7.06 2.87 -10.63
N LEU A 48 -5.80 2.83 -10.18
CA LEU A 48 -5.42 3.20 -8.82
C LEU A 48 -4.98 4.66 -8.71
N VAL A 49 -4.36 5.19 -9.76
CA VAL A 49 -3.93 6.59 -9.86
C VAL A 49 -4.89 7.31 -10.79
N HIS A 50 -5.36 8.50 -10.39
CA HIS A 50 -6.18 9.40 -11.20
C HIS A 50 -5.38 10.00 -12.39
N LEU A 51 -4.84 9.14 -13.25
CA LEU A 51 -4.10 9.52 -14.43
C LEU A 51 -5.10 10.02 -15.48
N VAL A 52 -5.06 11.32 -15.75
CA VAL A 52 -5.95 12.00 -16.71
C VAL A 52 -5.53 11.81 -18.18
N ASN A 53 -4.42 11.11 -18.45
CA ASN A 53 -3.85 10.90 -19.79
C ASN A 53 -3.36 9.44 -19.98
N VAL A 54 -4.07 8.45 -19.42
CA VAL A 54 -3.67 7.03 -19.56
C VAL A 54 -3.71 6.55 -21.02
N GLU A 55 -4.57 7.18 -21.82
CA GLU A 55 -4.72 6.97 -23.27
C GLU A 55 -3.38 7.08 -24.01
N LYS A 56 -2.48 7.96 -23.53
CA LYS A 56 -1.16 8.20 -24.13
C LYS A 56 -0.16 7.06 -23.85
N PHE A 57 -0.44 6.21 -22.85
CA PHE A 57 0.50 5.19 -22.35
C PHE A 57 -0.04 3.75 -22.46
N ALA A 58 -1.35 3.55 -22.46
CA ALA A 58 -1.98 2.23 -22.42
C ALA A 58 -3.31 2.24 -23.17
N GLY A 59 -3.29 2.73 -24.43
CA GLY A 59 -4.43 2.89 -25.34
C GLY A 59 -5.67 2.07 -24.95
N ASP A 60 -6.75 2.80 -24.62
CA ASP A 60 -8.07 2.34 -24.13
C ASP A 60 -8.32 2.37 -22.60
N VAL A 61 -7.40 2.84 -21.76
CA VAL A 61 -7.70 3.01 -20.32
C VAL A 61 -8.38 4.37 -20.08
N ALA A 62 -9.71 4.37 -20.08
CA ALA A 62 -10.54 5.51 -19.67
C ALA A 62 -10.95 5.40 -18.18
N ILE A 63 -11.16 6.53 -17.51
CA ILE A 63 -11.82 6.54 -16.20
C ILE A 63 -13.28 6.15 -16.41
N THR A 64 -13.61 4.91 -16.04
CA THR A 64 -14.96 4.37 -16.10
C THR A 64 -15.48 4.12 -14.69
N PHE A 65 -16.80 4.06 -14.53
CA PHE A 65 -17.40 3.68 -13.25
C PHE A 65 -16.95 2.26 -12.80
N GLY A 66 -16.75 1.34 -13.76
CA GLY A 66 -16.19 0.02 -13.49
C GLY A 66 -14.73 0.08 -13.01
N GLY A 67 -13.89 0.91 -13.64
CA GLY A 67 -12.51 1.16 -13.21
C GLY A 67 -12.43 1.77 -11.82
N LEU A 68 -13.37 2.65 -11.46
CA LEU A 68 -13.48 3.22 -10.10
C LEU A 68 -13.76 2.13 -9.06
N LEU A 69 -14.74 1.26 -9.29
CA LEU A 69 -15.07 0.19 -8.34
C LEU A 69 -13.93 -0.82 -8.22
N ALA A 70 -13.33 -1.20 -9.34
CA ALA A 70 -12.17 -2.09 -9.36
C ALA A 70 -10.99 -1.49 -8.60
N GLY A 71 -10.65 -0.22 -8.88
CA GLY A 71 -9.60 0.52 -8.17
C GLY A 71 -9.88 0.69 -6.67
N LEU A 72 -11.15 0.91 -6.28
CA LEU A 72 -11.56 1.00 -4.88
C LEU A 72 -11.37 -0.32 -4.15
N VAL A 73 -11.84 -1.43 -4.72
CA VAL A 73 -11.64 -2.77 -4.14
C VAL A 73 -10.15 -3.05 -4.02
N GLN A 74 -9.39 -2.73 -5.05
CA GLN A 74 -7.96 -2.95 -5.08
C GLN A 74 -7.21 -2.15 -4.01
N VAL A 75 -7.47 -0.85 -3.87
CA VAL A 75 -6.80 -0.01 -2.86
C VAL A 75 -7.17 -0.45 -1.45
N VAL A 76 -8.44 -0.80 -1.19
CA VAL A 76 -8.87 -1.31 0.12
C VAL A 76 -8.13 -2.59 0.47
N LEU A 77 -8.05 -3.55 -0.45
CA LEU A 77 -7.34 -4.80 -0.22
C LEU A 77 -5.84 -4.58 0.01
N TYR A 78 -5.19 -3.77 -0.82
CA TYR A 78 -3.75 -3.53 -0.73
C TYR A 78 -3.38 -2.81 0.56
N THR A 79 -4.13 -1.76 0.91
CA THR A 79 -3.94 -1.04 2.17
C THR A 79 -4.21 -1.92 3.37
N TYR A 80 -5.29 -2.71 3.36
CA TYR A 80 -5.59 -3.63 4.46
C TYR A 80 -4.46 -4.63 4.68
N ILE A 81 -3.96 -5.28 3.62
CA ILE A 81 -2.87 -6.25 3.70
C ILE A 81 -1.59 -5.58 4.19
N GLY A 82 -1.22 -4.43 3.63
CA GLY A 82 -0.03 -3.69 4.02
C GLY A 82 -0.05 -3.28 5.49
N VAL A 83 -1.15 -2.68 5.95
CA VAL A 83 -1.32 -2.25 7.35
C VAL A 83 -1.37 -3.46 8.28
N TRP A 84 -2.02 -4.56 7.90
CA TRP A 84 -2.05 -5.79 8.69
C TRP A 84 -0.66 -6.39 8.87
N LEU A 85 0.16 -6.45 7.81
CA LEU A 85 1.54 -6.92 7.89
C LEU A 85 2.39 -6.03 8.79
N ILE A 86 2.28 -4.70 8.65
CA ILE A 86 2.99 -3.74 9.49
C ILE A 86 2.59 -3.90 10.95
N ALA A 87 1.30 -3.96 11.26
CA ALA A 87 0.80 -4.14 12.61
C ALA A 87 1.29 -5.47 13.23
N ARG A 88 1.25 -6.57 12.46
CA ARG A 88 1.74 -7.87 12.90
C ARG A 88 3.24 -7.84 13.21
N LEU A 89 4.04 -7.21 12.34
CA LEU A 89 5.49 -7.14 12.50
C LEU A 89 5.88 -6.16 13.62
N HIS A 90 5.19 -5.04 13.74
CA HIS A 90 5.31 -4.10 14.86
C HIS A 90 5.04 -4.79 16.21
N ASN A 91 3.97 -5.58 16.30
CA ASN A 91 3.65 -6.32 17.51
C ASN A 91 4.74 -7.33 17.87
N LYS A 92 5.37 -7.99 16.88
CA LYS A 92 6.53 -8.86 17.13
C LYS A 92 7.73 -8.09 17.65
N PHE A 93 8.03 -6.92 17.09
CA PHE A 93 9.15 -6.09 17.54
C PHE A 93 8.90 -5.43 18.90
N CYS A 94 7.65 -5.20 19.28
CA CYS A 94 7.29 -4.69 20.62
C CYS A 94 7.17 -5.79 21.68
N GLN A 95 6.85 -7.02 21.28
CA GLN A 95 6.81 -8.21 22.16
C GLN A 95 8.21 -8.82 22.38
N ALA A 96 9.28 -8.23 21.85
CA ALA A 96 10.64 -8.54 22.26
C ALA A 96 10.90 -7.98 23.67
N LYS A 97 10.27 -8.62 24.66
CA LYS A 97 10.63 -8.59 26.08
C LYS A 97 10.88 -10.01 26.55
#